data_AF-I8V0N7-F1
#
_entry.id   AF-I8V0N7-F1
#
_cell.length_a   1.000
_cell.length_b   1.000
_cell.length_c   1.000
_cell.angle_alpha   90.00
_cell.angle_beta   90.00
_cell.angle_gamma   90.00
#
_symmetry.space_group_name_H-M   'P 1'
#
loop_
_entity.id
_entity.type
_entity.pdbx_description
1 polymer ?
#
loop_
_entity_poly.entity_id
_entity_poly.type
_entity_poly.pdbx_seq_one_letter_code
_entity_poly.pdbx_strand_id
1 'polypeptide(L)' 'MKKVVLAIDSFKGCLSSIEAEKAAEQGIKIVCPDIVKSFLWQTLFLLQENSL' A
#
# COMPACT_ATOMS: atom_id res chain seq x y z
N MET A 1 9.80 -13.45 10.85
CA MET A 1 9.06 -12.21 10.50
C MET A 1 8.44 -12.38 9.13
N LYS A 2 7.13 -12.17 9.00
CA LYS A 2 6.43 -12.19 7.70
C LYS A 2 6.41 -10.76 7.14
N LYS A 3 6.69 -10.62 5.85
CA LYS A 3 6.62 -9.34 5.12
C LYS A 3 5.52 -9.44 4.07
N VAL A 4 4.74 -8.38 3.92
CA VAL A 4 3.71 -8.27 2.88
C VAL A 4 3.95 -6.99 2.10
N VAL A 5 3.87 -7.12 0.78
CA VAL A 5 3.88 -6.00 -0.16
C VAL A 5 2.46 -5.83 -0.67
N LEU A 6 1.96 -4.59 -0.58
CA LEU A 6 0.70 -4.20 -1.18
C LEU A 6 1.03 -3.39 -2.43
N ALA A 7 0.42 -3.78 -3.55
CA ALA A 7 0.46 -3.05 -4.81
C ALA A 7 -0.97 -3.06 -5.34
N ILE A 8 -1.76 -2.08 -4.90
CA ILE A 8 -3.19 -1.97 -5.19
C ILE A 8 -3.39 -0.72 -6.04
N ASP A 9 -3.98 -0.89 -7.21
CA ASP A 9 -4.40 0.24 -8.05
C ASP A 9 -5.70 0.87 -7.52
N SER A 10 -6.02 2.06 -8.01
CA SER A 10 -7.24 2.76 -7.68
C SER A 10 -8.49 1.97 -8.09
N PHE A 11 -9.53 2.13 -7.29
CA PHE A 11 -10.88 1.71 -7.65
C PHE A 11 -11.58 2.91 -8.26
N LYS A 12 -11.69 2.94 -9.59
CA LYS A 12 -12.25 4.07 -10.34
C LYS A 12 -13.62 4.50 -9.78
N GLY A 13 -13.71 5.76 -9.34
CA GLY A 13 -14.94 6.34 -8.78
C GLY A 13 -15.25 5.93 -7.35
N CYS A 14 -14.35 5.23 -6.65
CA CYS A 14 -14.55 4.77 -5.28
C CYS A 14 -13.38 5.12 -4.37
N LEU A 15 -12.20 4.52 -4.60
CA LEU A 15 -11.02 4.70 -3.75
C LEU A 15 -9.80 5.02 -4.60
N SER A 16 -9.00 5.99 -4.15
CA SER A 16 -7.63 6.14 -4.62
C SER A 16 -6.78 4.93 -4.22
N SER A 17 -5.65 4.72 -4.91
CA SER A 17 -4.70 3.64 -4.60
C SER A 17 -4.23 3.70 -3.14
N ILE A 18 -4.05 4.92 -2.59
CA ILE A 18 -3.65 5.15 -1.19
C ILE A 18 -4.73 4.68 -0.21
N GLU A 19 -6.00 5.00 -0.48
CA GLU A 19 -7.12 4.60 0.39
C GLU A 19 -7.33 3.07 0.35
N ALA A 20 -7.19 2.48 -0.84
CA ALA A 20 -7.24 1.04 -1.02
C ALA A 20 -6.11 0.32 -0.26
N GLU A 21 -4.88 0.82 -0.34
CA GLU A 21 -3.74 0.30 0.42
C GLU A 21 -3.91 0.45 1.93
N LYS A 22 -4.50 1.54 2.40
CA LYS A 22 -4.81 1.75 3.84
C LYS A 22 -5.87 0.77 4.33
N ALA A 23 -6.94 0.57 3.57
CA ALA A 23 -8.00 -0.37 3.93
C ALA A 23 -7.46 -1.82 3.99
N ALA A 24 -6.66 -2.23 3.00
CA ALA A 24 -6.02 -3.55 2.99
C ALA A 24 -5.04 -3.72 4.17
N GLU A 25 -4.26 -2.69 4.50
CA GLU A 25 -3.37 -2.72 5.66
C GLU A 25 -4.13 -2.94 6.97
N GLN A 26 -5.24 -2.23 7.19
CA GLN A 26 -6.06 -2.37 8.39
C GLN A 26 -6.59 -3.80 8.52
N GLY A 27 -7.11 -4.37 7.42
CA GLY A 27 -7.57 -5.77 7.40
C GLY A 27 -6.45 -6.77 7.71
N ILE A 28 -5.26 -6.57 7.14
CA ILE A 28 -4.10 -7.43 7.40
C ILE A 28 -3.65 -7.35 8.86
N LYS A 29 -3.62 -6.15 9.45
CA LYS A 29 -3.23 -5.98 10.86
C LYS A 29 -4.18 -6.67 11.84
N ILE A 30 -5.47 -6.75 11.52
CA ILE A 30 -6.46 -7.45 12.34
C ILE A 30 -6.17 -8.96 12.37
N VAL A 31 -5.80 -9.55 11.23
CA VAL A 31 -5.58 -11.00 11.10
C VAL A 31 -4.14 -11.40 11.47
N CYS A 32 -3.17 -10.51 11.23
CA CYS A 32 -1.75 -10.76 11.35
C CYS A 32 -1.03 -9.50 11.88
N PRO A 33 -1.10 -9.21 13.18
CA PRO A 33 -0.50 -8.01 13.77
C PRO A 33 1.04 -7.96 13.67
N ASP A 34 1.68 -9.12 13.47
CA ASP A 34 3.15 -9.24 13.45
C ASP A 34 3.78 -8.89 12.08
N ILE A 35 2.98 -8.45 11.11
CA ILE A 35 3.45 -8.14 9.76
C ILE A 35 4.07 -6.74 9.71
N VAL A 36 5.32 -6.69 9.28
CA VAL A 36 6.03 -5.43 9.01
C VAL A 36 5.78 -5.03 7.55
N LYS A 37 5.21 -3.83 7.34
CA LYS A 37 4.97 -3.27 6.01
C LYS A 37 6.30 -2.95 5.32
N SER A 38 6.50 -3.41 4.08
CA SER A 38 7.63 -2.98 3.25
C SER A 38 7.13 -2.00 2.20
N PHE A 39 7.43 -0.72 2.42
CA PHE A 39 6.88 0.45 1.74
C PHE A 39 7.61 0.77 0.43
N LEU A 40 7.92 -0.24 -0.38
CA LEU A 40 8.78 -0.04 -1.56
C LEU A 40 8.10 0.75 -2.70
N TRP A 41 6.76 0.77 -2.76
CA TRP A 41 6.04 1.36 -3.89
C TRP A 41 5.73 2.86 -3.76
N GLN A 42 5.41 3.35 -2.56
CA GLN A 42 5.08 4.77 -2.39
C GLN A 42 6.29 5.68 -2.61
N THR A 43 7.50 5.20 -2.26
CA THR A 43 8.75 5.90 -2.55
C THR A 43 9.09 5.85 -4.05
N LEU A 44 8.81 4.74 -4.74
CA LEU A 44 9.09 4.60 -6.17
C LEU A 44 8.13 5.43 -7.03
N PHE A 45 6.84 5.51 -6.66
CA PHE A 45 5.85 6.31 -7.36
C PHE A 45 6.14 7.82 -7.21
N LEU A 46 6.50 8.28 -6.00
CA LEU A 46 6.91 9.67 -5.77
C LEU A 46 8.24 10.03 -6.48
N LEU A 47 9.16 9.06 -6.64
CA LEU A 47 10.39 9.26 -7.42
C LEU A 47 10.12 9.34 -8.94
N GLN A 48 9.13 8.60 -9.45
CA GLN A 48 8.72 8.72 -10.86
C GLN A 48 8.04 10.06 -11.17
N GLU A 49 7.21 10.60 -10.27
CA GLU A 49 6.56 11.90 -10.47
C GLU A 49 7.52 13.10 -10.31
N ASN A 50 8.55 13.01 -9.47
CA ASN A 50 9.54 14.10 -9.30
C ASN A 50 10.70 14.08 -10.31
N SER A 51 10.75 13.08 -11.20
CA SER A 51 11.79 12.96 -12.24
C SER A 51 11.29 13.33 -13.65
N LEU A 52 10.11 13.96 -13.75
CA LEU A 52 9.51 14.49 -14.98
C LEU A 52 9.39 16.01 -14.93
#